data_AF-A0A9E1XG58-F1
#
_entry.id   AF-A0A9E1XG58-F1
#
_cell.length_a   1.000
_cell.length_b   1.000
_cell.length_c   1.000
_cell.angle_alpha   90.00
_cell.angle_beta   90.00
_cell.angle_gamma   90.00
#
_symmetry.space_group_name_H-M   'P 1'
#
loop_
_entity.id
_entity.type
_entity.pdbx_description
1 polymer ?
#
loop_
_entity_poly.entity_id
_entity_poly.type
_entity_poly.pdbx_seq_one_letter_code
_entity_poly.pdbx_strand_id
1 'polypeptide(L)'
;PACVRQERHILEIYPDGVIGNQVRSRHKQRLHLAAEQEPELLNNWNMAYLPGGKKAIKHLYSVSAAISEAHHLHQNGQSIKAAELLCTSFEQNGTPRLLDELERLYTDTGNNQTIYDMLERLENSSKTSLYVILTLARINLRSGNTEEAQRRLQQMQPESSNAAASLYHALRYQLALKLKKPETALEAASQLTPVNPAN
;
A
#
# COMPACT_ATOMS: atom_id res chain seq x y z
N PRO A 1 14.28 -15.85 1.91
CA PRO A 1 15.34 -15.05 2.56
C PRO A 1 15.55 -15.32 4.08
N ALA A 2 16.79 -15.28 4.56
CA ALA A 2 17.16 -15.57 5.96
C ALA A 2 16.45 -14.67 6.99
N CYS A 3 16.25 -13.38 6.67
CA CYS A 3 15.52 -12.42 7.50
C CYS A 3 14.08 -12.87 7.79
N VAL A 4 13.36 -13.39 6.79
CA VAL A 4 11.96 -13.85 6.96
C VAL A 4 11.89 -15.07 7.89
N ARG A 5 12.89 -15.95 7.84
CA ARG A 5 12.98 -17.10 8.77
C ARG A 5 13.23 -16.65 10.22
N GLN A 6 14.11 -15.67 10.41
CA GLN A 6 14.40 -15.09 11.72
C GLN A 6 13.16 -14.44 12.33
N GLU A 7 12.44 -13.64 11.55
CA GLU A 7 11.22 -12.95 11.99
C GLU A 7 10.11 -13.92 12.34
N ARG A 8 9.93 -14.96 11.51
CA ARG A 8 9.00 -16.06 11.81
C ARG A 8 9.30 -16.66 13.18
N HIS A 9 10.56 -17.01 13.45
CA HIS A 9 10.96 -17.59 14.73
C HIS A 9 10.62 -16.67 15.92
N ILE A 10 10.85 -15.37 15.76
CA ILE A 10 10.48 -14.36 16.77
C ILE A 10 8.95 -14.32 16.97
N LEU A 11 8.16 -14.38 15.90
CA LEU A 11 6.69 -14.37 15.96
C LEU A 11 6.10 -15.66 16.52
N GLU A 12 6.80 -16.79 16.37
CA GLU A 12 6.41 -18.08 16.97
C GLU A 12 6.67 -18.09 18.49
N ILE A 13 7.74 -17.45 18.97
CA ILE A 13 8.10 -17.39 20.40
C ILE A 13 7.38 -16.26 21.13
N TYR A 14 7.25 -15.09 20.50
CA TYR A 14 6.71 -13.87 21.11
C TYR A 14 5.54 -13.28 20.30
N PRO A 15 4.43 -14.01 20.12
CA PRO A 15 3.34 -13.56 19.25
C PRO A 15 2.72 -12.24 19.71
N ASP A 16 2.51 -12.04 21.02
CA ASP A 16 1.74 -10.90 21.55
C ASP A 16 2.62 -9.88 22.31
N GLY A 17 3.94 -10.00 22.22
CA GLY A 17 4.89 -9.09 22.85
C GLY A 17 5.17 -7.82 22.02
N VAL A 18 5.75 -6.79 22.66
CA VAL A 18 6.20 -5.55 22.00
C VAL A 18 7.09 -5.85 20.79
N ILE A 19 8.02 -6.80 20.93
CA ILE A 19 8.91 -7.24 19.87
C ILE A 19 8.12 -7.91 18.73
N GLY A 20 7.19 -8.81 19.06
CA GLY A 20 6.33 -9.47 18.08
C GLY A 20 5.49 -8.47 17.27
N ASN A 21 4.89 -7.49 17.94
CA ASN A 21 4.08 -6.46 17.29
C ASN A 21 4.90 -5.59 16.33
N GLN A 22 6.13 -5.23 16.70
CA GLN A 22 7.04 -4.47 15.81
C GLN A 22 7.49 -5.29 14.61
N VAL A 23 7.77 -6.59 14.81
CA VAL A 23 8.22 -7.48 13.73
C VAL A 23 7.08 -7.78 12.76
N ARG A 24 5.86 -7.99 13.25
CA ARG A 24 4.70 -8.46 12.48
C ARG A 24 4.36 -7.58 11.25
N SER A 25 4.41 -6.27 11.39
CA SER A 25 4.07 -5.34 10.29
C SER A 25 5.07 -5.43 9.14
N ARG A 26 6.37 -5.39 9.46
CA ARG A 26 7.47 -5.53 8.50
C ARG A 26 7.53 -6.94 7.92
N HIS A 27 7.22 -7.94 8.74
CA HIS A 27 7.20 -9.33 8.34
C HIS A 27 6.16 -9.59 7.25
N LYS A 28 4.93 -9.05 7.37
CA LYS A 28 3.91 -9.19 6.33
C LYS A 28 4.39 -8.61 4.99
N GLN A 29 5.00 -7.43 5.00
CA GLN A 29 5.56 -6.82 3.78
C GLN A 29 6.67 -7.68 3.16
N ARG A 30 7.60 -8.18 4.00
CA ARG A 30 8.70 -9.05 3.56
C ARG A 30 8.23 -10.42 3.08
N LEU A 31 7.14 -10.95 3.62
CA LEU A 31 6.49 -12.17 3.12
C LEU A 31 5.93 -11.97 1.72
N HIS A 32 5.24 -10.86 1.44
CA HIS A 32 4.75 -10.59 0.09
C HIS A 32 5.93 -10.47 -0.90
N LEU A 33 7.00 -9.76 -0.54
CA LEU A 33 8.22 -9.67 -1.36
C LEU A 33 8.87 -11.04 -1.59
N ALA A 34 9.00 -11.86 -0.54
CA ALA A 34 9.55 -13.20 -0.66
C ALA A 34 8.68 -14.09 -1.55
N ALA A 35 7.35 -13.96 -1.49
CA ALA A 35 6.43 -14.71 -2.33
C ALA A 35 6.50 -14.30 -3.81
N GLU A 36 6.82 -13.03 -4.09
CA GLU A 36 6.98 -12.53 -5.47
C GLU A 36 8.33 -12.93 -6.07
N GLN A 37 9.41 -12.91 -5.27
CA GLN A 37 10.77 -13.13 -5.75
C GLN A 37 11.19 -14.61 -5.71
N GLU A 38 10.77 -15.34 -4.67
CA GLU A 38 11.21 -16.71 -4.40
C GLU A 38 10.02 -17.54 -3.86
N PRO A 39 8.92 -17.70 -4.63
CA PRO A 39 7.71 -18.39 -4.18
C PRO A 39 8.01 -19.82 -3.70
N GLU A 40 8.96 -20.51 -4.34
CA GLU A 40 9.38 -21.86 -3.97
C GLU A 40 9.97 -21.95 -2.56
N LEU A 41 10.61 -20.89 -2.07
CA LEU A 41 11.15 -20.88 -0.71
C LEU A 41 10.07 -20.86 0.37
N LEU A 42 8.86 -20.39 0.00
CA LEU A 42 7.70 -20.38 0.88
C LEU A 42 6.85 -21.65 0.74
N ASN A 43 7.15 -22.50 -0.25
CA ASN A 43 6.50 -23.80 -0.38
C ASN A 43 6.71 -24.59 0.91
N ASN A 44 5.63 -25.15 1.44
CA ASN A 44 5.58 -25.92 2.69
C ASN A 44 5.85 -25.12 3.98
N TRP A 45 5.93 -23.78 3.95
CA TRP A 45 6.01 -23.00 5.18
C TRP A 45 4.66 -22.99 5.92
N ASN A 46 4.71 -23.40 7.19
CA ASN A 46 3.59 -23.26 8.10
C ASN A 46 3.48 -21.80 8.57
N MET A 47 2.43 -21.10 8.14
CA MET A 47 2.17 -19.72 8.54
C MET A 47 1.06 -19.59 9.60
N ALA A 48 0.86 -20.61 10.43
CA ALA A 48 -0.12 -20.57 11.52
C ALA A 48 0.11 -19.41 12.51
N TYR A 49 1.34 -18.87 12.58
CA TYR A 49 1.70 -17.69 13.38
C TYR A 49 1.14 -16.36 12.82
N LEU A 50 0.61 -16.36 11.59
CA LEU A 50 -0.05 -15.19 11.03
C LEU A 50 -1.50 -15.05 11.55
N PRO A 51 -1.94 -13.83 11.89
CA PRO A 51 -3.33 -13.59 12.25
C PRO A 51 -4.25 -14.01 11.08
N GLY A 52 -5.27 -14.81 11.37
CA GLY A 52 -6.19 -15.34 10.34
C GLY A 52 -5.75 -16.64 9.67
N GLY A 53 -4.61 -17.23 10.08
CA GLY A 53 -4.18 -18.58 9.72
C GLY A 53 -4.24 -18.87 8.22
N LYS A 54 -4.94 -19.95 7.83
CA LYS A 54 -5.06 -20.40 6.43
C LYS A 54 -5.64 -19.33 5.49
N LYS A 55 -6.55 -18.46 5.97
CA LYS A 55 -7.13 -17.40 5.13
C LYS A 55 -6.10 -16.31 4.80
N ALA A 56 -5.26 -15.95 5.77
CA ALA A 56 -4.18 -14.99 5.56
C ALA A 56 -3.13 -15.51 4.57
N ILE A 57 -2.87 -16.82 4.58
CA ILE A 57 -1.99 -17.49 3.60
C ILE A 57 -2.56 -17.41 2.19
N LYS A 58 -3.82 -17.79 2.01
CA LYS A 58 -4.48 -17.74 0.69
C LYS A 58 -4.45 -16.33 0.12
N HIS A 59 -4.74 -15.34 0.96
CA HIS A 59 -4.69 -13.92 0.62
C HIS A 59 -3.28 -13.46 0.25
N LEU A 60 -2.25 -13.86 1.01
CA LEU A 60 -0.85 -13.55 0.72
C LEU A 60 -0.46 -14.02 -0.69
N TYR A 61 -0.71 -15.31 -0.98
CA TYR A 61 -0.37 -15.89 -2.28
C TYR A 61 -1.18 -15.29 -3.42
N SER A 62 -2.47 -15.00 -3.24
CA SER A 62 -3.29 -14.41 -4.31
C SER A 62 -2.80 -13.01 -4.69
N VAL A 63 -2.42 -12.19 -3.71
CA VAL A 63 -1.86 -10.85 -3.97
C VAL A 63 -0.52 -10.96 -4.68
N SER A 64 0.39 -11.81 -4.18
CA SER A 64 1.72 -11.96 -4.77
C SER A 64 1.67 -12.53 -6.20
N ALA A 65 0.81 -13.52 -6.45
CA ALA A 65 0.62 -14.07 -7.80
C ALA A 65 0.09 -13.00 -8.78
N ALA A 66 -0.86 -12.16 -8.36
CA ALA A 66 -1.38 -11.08 -9.20
C ALA A 66 -0.30 -10.06 -9.55
N ILE A 67 0.60 -9.72 -8.60
CA ILE A 67 1.71 -8.79 -8.85
C ILE A 67 2.73 -9.40 -9.83
N SER A 68 3.17 -10.64 -9.58
CA SER A 68 4.11 -11.33 -10.47
C SER A 68 3.59 -11.46 -11.89
N GLU A 69 2.31 -11.83 -12.05
CA GLU A 69 1.68 -11.93 -13.37
C GLU A 69 1.52 -10.56 -14.03
N ALA A 70 1.14 -9.52 -13.28
CA ALA A 70 1.06 -8.15 -13.82
C ALA A 70 2.43 -7.65 -14.31
N HIS A 71 3.52 -7.96 -13.60
CA HIS A 71 4.88 -7.65 -14.05
C HIS A 71 5.23 -8.39 -15.34
N HIS A 72 4.92 -9.69 -15.41
CA HIS A 72 5.14 -10.47 -16.63
C HIS A 72 4.34 -9.93 -17.83
N LEU A 73 3.07 -9.57 -17.62
CA LEU A 73 2.23 -8.93 -18.64
C LEU A 73 2.83 -7.60 -19.11
N HIS A 74 3.27 -6.74 -18.18
CA HIS A 74 3.88 -5.46 -18.51
C HIS A 74 5.17 -5.63 -19.32
N GLN A 75 6.07 -6.53 -18.90
CA GLN A 75 7.31 -6.85 -19.62
C GLN A 75 7.06 -7.34 -21.06
N ASN A 76 5.93 -7.99 -21.29
CA ASN A 76 5.49 -8.44 -22.61
C ASN A 76 4.69 -7.37 -23.39
N GLY A 77 4.73 -6.10 -22.95
CA GLY A 77 4.04 -4.98 -23.61
C GLY A 77 2.53 -4.91 -23.36
N GLN A 78 1.99 -5.73 -22.45
CA GLN A 78 0.56 -5.82 -22.15
C GLN A 78 0.19 -5.01 -20.90
N SER A 79 0.67 -3.77 -20.79
CA SER A 79 0.51 -2.92 -19.59
C SER A 79 -0.96 -2.66 -19.22
N ILE A 80 -1.86 -2.55 -20.19
CA ILE A 80 -3.29 -2.36 -19.90
C ILE A 80 -3.89 -3.61 -19.22
N LYS A 81 -3.54 -4.82 -19.69
CA LYS A 81 -3.97 -6.06 -19.06
C LYS A 81 -3.35 -6.23 -17.67
N ALA A 82 -2.10 -5.82 -17.49
CA ALA A 82 -1.45 -5.78 -16.18
C ALA A 82 -2.22 -4.88 -15.21
N ALA A 83 -2.63 -3.69 -15.65
CA ALA A 83 -3.43 -2.78 -14.85
C ALA A 83 -4.82 -3.37 -14.51
N GLU A 84 -5.51 -3.97 -15.48
CA GLU A 84 -6.80 -4.65 -15.26
C GLU A 84 -6.69 -5.75 -14.19
N LEU A 85 -5.66 -6.59 -14.28
CA LEU A 85 -5.41 -7.65 -13.30
C LEU A 85 -5.20 -7.08 -11.89
N LEU A 86 -4.40 -6.02 -11.75
CA LEU A 86 -4.16 -5.38 -10.47
C LEU A 86 -5.43 -4.75 -9.90
N CYS A 87 -6.25 -4.08 -10.72
CA CYS A 87 -7.54 -3.52 -10.32
C CYS A 87 -8.49 -4.61 -9.82
N THR A 88 -8.69 -5.68 -10.59
CA THR A 88 -9.57 -6.79 -10.20
C THR A 88 -9.08 -7.47 -8.93
N SER A 89 -7.76 -7.69 -8.78
CA SER A 89 -7.19 -8.26 -7.55
C SER A 89 -7.41 -7.33 -6.34
N PHE A 90 -7.34 -6.01 -6.55
CA PHE A 90 -7.58 -5.03 -5.49
C PHE A 90 -9.05 -5.03 -5.06
N GLU A 91 -10.01 -5.08 -5.98
CA GLU A 91 -11.45 -5.14 -5.66
C GLU A 91 -11.83 -6.40 -4.86
N GLN A 92 -11.09 -7.48 -5.05
CA GLN A 92 -11.27 -8.75 -4.34
C GLN A 92 -10.63 -8.74 -2.94
N ASN A 93 -9.44 -8.16 -2.80
CA ASN A 93 -8.59 -8.35 -1.62
C ASN A 93 -8.33 -7.07 -0.81
N GLY A 94 -8.63 -5.88 -1.35
CA GLY A 94 -8.45 -4.58 -0.71
C GLY A 94 -7.02 -4.23 -0.32
N THR A 95 -6.01 -4.90 -0.90
CA THR A 95 -4.62 -4.79 -0.46
C THR A 95 -3.94 -3.55 -1.05
N PRO A 96 -3.49 -2.57 -0.24
CA PRO A 96 -2.92 -1.32 -0.75
C PRO A 96 -1.69 -1.50 -1.65
N ARG A 97 -0.92 -2.58 -1.45
CA ARG A 97 0.25 -2.89 -2.27
C ARG A 97 -0.08 -3.04 -3.76
N LEU A 98 -1.29 -3.50 -4.11
CA LEU A 98 -1.73 -3.59 -5.50
C LEU A 98 -1.90 -2.20 -6.14
N LEU A 99 -2.27 -1.20 -5.35
CA LEU A 99 -2.35 0.20 -5.81
C LEU A 99 -0.96 0.82 -5.99
N ASP A 100 0.00 0.46 -5.14
CA ASP A 100 1.39 0.91 -5.30
C ASP A 100 2.00 0.37 -6.62
N GLU A 101 1.67 -0.87 -6.99
CA GLU A 101 2.07 -1.45 -8.27
C GLU A 101 1.32 -0.85 -9.47
N LEU A 102 0.03 -0.49 -9.31
CA LEU A 102 -0.71 0.27 -10.32
C LEU A 102 -0.11 1.66 -10.56
N GLU A 103 0.26 2.38 -9.49
CA GLU A 103 0.92 3.69 -9.61
C GLU A 103 2.30 3.57 -10.28
N ARG A 104 3.07 2.52 -9.95
CA ARG A 104 4.33 2.25 -10.65
C ARG A 104 4.08 2.02 -12.13
N LEU A 105 3.14 1.15 -12.48
CA LEU A 105 2.79 0.85 -13.87
C LEU A 105 2.30 2.09 -14.63
N TYR A 106 1.50 2.95 -14.00
CA TYR A 106 1.12 4.26 -14.55
C TYR A 106 2.35 5.11 -14.89
N THR A 107 3.32 5.16 -13.99
CA THR A 107 4.55 5.94 -14.19
C THR A 107 5.45 5.33 -15.27
N ASP A 108 5.67 4.01 -15.23
CA ASP A 108 6.53 3.26 -16.17
C ASP A 108 6.01 3.32 -17.60
N THR A 109 4.69 3.49 -17.76
CA THR A 109 4.03 3.67 -19.07
C THR A 109 3.96 5.14 -19.52
N GLY A 110 4.68 6.04 -18.84
CA GLY A 110 4.72 7.45 -19.20
C GLY A 110 3.44 8.19 -18.85
N ASN A 111 2.85 7.90 -17.68
CA ASN A 111 1.61 8.48 -17.19
C ASN A 111 0.40 8.15 -18.07
N ASN A 112 0.24 6.88 -18.43
CA ASN A 112 -0.82 6.43 -19.33
C ASN A 112 -2.22 6.73 -18.76
N GLN A 113 -2.98 7.57 -19.48
CA GLN A 113 -4.30 8.03 -19.03
C GLN A 113 -5.30 6.88 -18.81
N THR A 114 -5.26 5.83 -19.63
CA THR A 114 -6.16 4.68 -19.46
C THR A 114 -5.96 3.97 -18.11
N ILE A 115 -4.72 3.90 -17.62
CA ILE A 115 -4.41 3.34 -16.29
C ILE A 115 -4.89 4.29 -15.19
N TYR A 116 -4.77 5.59 -15.40
CA TYR A 116 -5.31 6.58 -14.48
C TYR A 116 -6.85 6.50 -14.37
N ASP A 117 -7.55 6.37 -15.51
CA ASP A 117 -9.00 6.20 -15.56
C ASP A 117 -9.46 4.90 -14.87
N MET A 118 -8.63 3.85 -14.89
CA MET A 118 -8.86 2.63 -14.09
C MET A 118 -8.83 2.92 -12.59
N LEU A 119 -7.86 3.70 -12.11
CA LEU A 119 -7.77 4.10 -10.70
C LEU A 119 -8.95 4.99 -10.29
N GLU A 120 -9.40 5.91 -11.15
CA GLU A 120 -10.59 6.74 -10.89
C GLU A 120 -11.88 5.91 -10.86
N ARG A 121 -11.98 4.84 -11.66
CA ARG A 121 -13.10 3.89 -11.56
C ARG A 121 -13.11 3.15 -10.22
N LEU A 122 -11.94 2.80 -9.69
CA LEU A 122 -11.84 2.19 -8.35
C LEU A 122 -12.32 3.16 -7.26
N GLU A 123 -12.03 4.46 -7.38
CA GLU A 123 -12.51 5.51 -6.45
C GLU A 123 -14.04 5.56 -6.41
N ASN A 124 -14.70 5.40 -7.56
CA ASN A 124 -16.16 5.45 -7.71
C ASN A 124 -16.87 4.09 -7.54
N SER A 125 -16.13 3.04 -7.18
CA SER A 125 -16.71 1.71 -6.97
C SER A 125 -17.51 1.62 -5.65
N SER A 126 -18.39 0.63 -5.52
CA SER A 126 -19.17 0.41 -4.29
C SER A 126 -18.33 0.04 -3.06
N LYS A 127 -17.01 -0.15 -3.24
CA LYS A 127 -16.03 -0.45 -2.20
C LYS A 127 -14.91 0.59 -2.17
N THR A 128 -15.24 1.87 -2.34
CA THR A 128 -14.26 2.97 -2.27
C THR A 128 -13.37 2.80 -1.04
N SER A 129 -12.07 2.68 -1.31
CA SER A 129 -11.05 2.52 -0.27
C SER A 129 -10.30 3.84 -0.12
N LEU A 130 -10.07 4.25 1.13
CA LEU A 130 -9.24 5.43 1.42
C LEU A 130 -7.87 5.35 0.74
N TYR A 131 -7.34 4.14 0.56
CA TYR A 131 -6.07 3.93 -0.14
C TYR A 131 -6.12 4.29 -1.62
N VAL A 132 -7.27 4.15 -2.30
CA VAL A 132 -7.42 4.58 -3.70
C VAL A 132 -7.36 6.09 -3.79
N ILE A 133 -8.10 6.80 -2.94
CA ILE A 133 -8.11 8.27 -2.89
C ILE A 133 -6.69 8.79 -2.59
N LEU A 134 -5.99 8.18 -1.63
CA LEU A 134 -4.60 8.54 -1.29
C LEU A 134 -3.63 8.27 -2.45
N THR A 135 -3.82 7.18 -3.20
CA THR A 135 -3.00 6.87 -4.38
C THR A 135 -3.22 7.91 -5.48
N LEU A 136 -4.47 8.25 -5.78
CA LEU A 136 -4.80 9.30 -6.75
C LEU A 136 -4.29 10.67 -6.30
N ALA A 137 -4.43 11.03 -5.03
CA ALA A 137 -3.88 12.28 -4.49
C ALA A 137 -2.35 12.33 -4.62
N ARG A 138 -1.66 11.21 -4.35
CA ARG A 138 -0.21 11.09 -4.51
C ARG A 138 0.23 11.24 -5.96
N ILE A 139 -0.47 10.60 -6.90
CA ILE A 139 -0.24 10.77 -8.34
C ILE A 139 -0.39 12.24 -8.75
N ASN A 140 -1.49 12.89 -8.34
CA ASN A 140 -1.75 14.30 -8.65
C ASN A 140 -0.68 15.25 -8.06
N LEU A 141 -0.19 14.98 -6.84
CA LEU A 141 0.91 15.75 -6.26
C LEU A 141 2.21 15.62 -7.07
N ARG A 142 2.52 14.41 -7.54
CA ARG A 142 3.72 14.12 -8.33
C ARG A 142 3.65 14.75 -9.71
N SER A 143 2.49 14.72 -10.37
CA SER A 143 2.26 15.35 -11.67
C SER A 143 2.14 16.88 -11.60
N GLY A 144 2.06 17.46 -10.39
CA GLY A 144 1.95 18.90 -10.19
C GLY A 144 0.50 19.42 -10.19
N ASN A 145 -0.48 18.55 -10.32
CA ASN A 145 -1.90 18.87 -10.18
C ASN A 145 -2.28 19.02 -8.69
N THR A 146 -1.79 20.08 -8.06
CA THR A 146 -1.99 20.32 -6.62
C THR A 146 -3.44 20.60 -6.26
N GLU A 147 -4.23 21.17 -7.18
CA GLU A 147 -5.66 21.44 -6.96
C GLU A 147 -6.44 20.15 -6.77
N GLU A 148 -6.22 19.19 -7.66
CA GLU A 148 -6.94 17.91 -7.62
C GLU A 148 -6.48 17.04 -6.44
N ALA A 149 -5.18 17.07 -6.13
CA ALA A 149 -4.68 16.46 -4.90
C ALA A 149 -5.31 17.07 -3.64
N GLN A 150 -5.43 18.40 -3.60
CA GLN A 150 -6.07 19.10 -2.48
C GLN A 150 -7.54 18.72 -2.36
N ARG A 151 -8.28 18.72 -3.47
CA ARG A 151 -9.70 18.35 -3.52
C ARG A 151 -9.93 16.96 -2.93
N ARG A 152 -9.14 15.98 -3.36
CA ARG A 152 -9.22 14.59 -2.86
C ARG A 152 -8.88 14.49 -1.37
N LEU A 153 -7.81 15.14 -0.92
CA LEU A 153 -7.44 15.12 0.51
C LEU A 153 -8.47 15.84 1.40
N GLN A 154 -9.15 16.88 0.92
CA GLN A 154 -10.18 17.57 1.70
C GLN A 154 -11.45 16.73 1.91
N GLN A 155 -11.73 15.80 1.01
CA GLN A 155 -12.89 14.90 1.10
C GLN A 155 -12.65 13.73 2.06
N MET A 156 -11.43 13.58 2.57
CA MET A 156 -11.06 12.49 3.47
C MET A 156 -11.13 12.91 4.94
N GLN A 157 -11.73 12.03 5.76
CA GLN A 157 -11.62 12.04 7.22
C GLN A 157 -11.01 10.71 7.67
N PRO A 158 -9.66 10.58 7.69
CA PRO A 158 -9.05 9.34 8.15
C PRO A 158 -9.26 9.17 9.65
N GLU A 159 -9.65 7.98 10.07
CA GLU A 159 -9.61 7.61 11.50
C GLU A 159 -8.16 7.63 11.99
N SER A 160 -7.93 8.22 13.15
CA SER A 160 -6.60 8.58 13.69
C SER A 160 -5.63 7.41 13.92
N SER A 161 -6.09 6.15 13.89
CA SER A 161 -5.30 4.99 14.31
C SER A 161 -4.82 4.06 13.20
N ASN A 162 -5.15 4.31 11.93
CA ASN A 162 -4.81 3.39 10.83
C ASN A 162 -3.65 3.88 9.94
N ALA A 163 -3.00 2.97 9.22
CA ALA A 163 -1.87 3.29 8.33
C ALA A 163 -2.24 4.27 7.21
N ALA A 164 -3.52 4.39 6.85
CA ALA A 164 -3.99 5.39 5.89
C ALA A 164 -3.92 6.81 6.47
N ALA A 165 -4.06 7.00 7.79
CA ALA A 165 -3.90 8.30 8.44
C ALA A 165 -2.46 8.83 8.32
N SER A 166 -1.45 7.98 8.56
CA SER A 166 -0.05 8.41 8.38
C SER A 166 0.24 8.81 6.93
N LEU A 167 -0.26 8.04 5.96
CA LEU A 167 -0.10 8.40 4.54
C LEU A 167 -0.83 9.71 4.20
N TYR A 168 -2.04 9.89 4.72
CA TYR A 168 -2.81 11.12 4.57
C TYR A 168 -2.05 12.35 5.07
N HIS A 169 -1.53 12.30 6.30
CA HIS A 169 -0.79 13.42 6.89
C HIS A 169 0.52 13.68 6.13
N ALA A 170 1.19 12.65 5.63
CA ALA A 170 2.37 12.80 4.78
C ALA A 170 2.05 13.52 3.46
N LEU A 171 0.93 13.18 2.81
CA LEU A 171 0.49 13.85 1.58
C LEU A 171 0.03 15.29 1.85
N ARG A 172 -0.66 15.56 2.97
CA ARG A 172 -1.00 16.92 3.40
C ARG A 172 0.24 17.78 3.63
N TYR A 173 1.26 17.22 4.27
CA TYR A 173 2.54 17.89 4.47
C TYR A 173 3.19 18.25 3.13
N GLN A 174 3.30 17.28 2.21
CA GLN A 174 3.87 17.50 0.88
C GLN A 174 3.10 18.55 0.06
N LEU A 175 1.76 18.51 0.10
CA LEU A 175 0.91 19.51 -0.53
C LEU A 175 1.17 20.91 0.04
N ALA A 176 1.23 21.03 1.38
CA ALA A 176 1.47 22.31 2.04
C ALA A 176 2.83 22.91 1.68
N LEU A 177 3.87 22.09 1.57
CA LEU A 177 5.18 22.53 1.08
C LEU A 177 5.11 23.04 -0.37
N LYS A 178 4.45 22.31 -1.28
CA LYS A 178 4.26 22.75 -2.68
C LYS A 178 3.49 24.06 -2.77
N LEU A 179 2.47 24.24 -1.93
CA LEU A 179 1.66 25.44 -1.85
C LEU A 179 2.29 26.59 -1.05
N LYS A 180 3.50 26.40 -0.50
CA LYS A 180 4.19 27.38 0.37
C LYS A 180 3.32 27.83 1.56
N LYS A 181 2.62 26.88 2.19
CA LYS A 181 1.78 27.09 3.38
C LYS A 181 2.46 26.48 4.63
N PRO A 182 3.40 27.20 5.28
CA PRO A 182 4.24 26.64 6.33
C PRO A 182 3.46 26.22 7.58
N GLU A 183 2.41 26.96 7.95
CA GLU A 183 1.57 26.61 9.12
C GLU A 183 0.85 25.28 8.91
N THR A 184 0.25 25.09 7.72
CA THR A 184 -0.41 23.83 7.35
C THR A 184 0.60 22.67 7.26
N ALA A 185 1.83 22.94 6.84
CA ALA A 185 2.89 21.93 6.83
C ALA A 185 3.26 21.52 8.27
N LEU A 186 3.40 22.49 9.19
CA LEU A 186 3.70 22.21 10.59
C LEU A 186 2.58 21.39 11.27
N GLU A 187 1.32 21.75 11.02
CA GLU A 187 0.16 21.02 11.50
C GLU A 187 0.12 19.58 10.98
N ALA A 188 0.40 19.36 9.69
CA ALA A 188 0.45 18.01 9.14
C ALA A 188 1.63 17.19 9.69
N ALA A 189 2.78 17.83 9.92
CA ALA A 189 3.96 17.17 10.46
C ALA A 189 3.78 16.73 11.92
N SER A 190 3.06 17.51 12.75
CA SER A 190 2.80 17.13 14.15
C SER A 190 1.94 15.87 14.28
N GLN A 191 1.10 15.58 13.28
CA GLN A 191 0.30 14.36 13.20
C GLN A 191 1.10 13.13 12.72
N LEU A 192 2.32 13.33 12.22
CA LEU A 192 3.22 12.24 11.80
C LEU A 192 4.16 11.79 12.92
N THR A 193 4.39 12.63 13.92
CA THR A 193 5.23 12.29 15.07
C THR A 193 4.42 11.52 16.10
N PRO A 194 4.91 10.38 16.64
CA PRO A 194 4.29 9.78 17.81
C PRO A 194 4.31 10.81 18.92
N VAL A 195 3.13 11.14 19.46
CA VAL A 195 3.03 11.96 20.67
C VAL A 195 3.77 11.18 21.75
N ASN A 196 4.98 11.60 22.08
CA ASN A 196 5.58 11.22 23.34
C ASN A 196 4.75 11.99 24.39
N PRO A 197 3.96 11.32 25.25
CA PRO A 197 3.41 12.04 26.39
C PRO A 197 4.62 12.44 27.23
N ALA A 198 4.94 13.74 27.21
CA ALA A 198 5.92 14.30 28.11
C ALA A 198 5.30 14.30 29.52
N ASN A 199 5.93 13.50 30.38
CA ASN A 199 5.87 13.47 31.86
C ASN A 199 4.56 13.07 32.54
#